data_AF-A0A3M8CYA2-F1
#
_entry.id   AF-A0A3M8CYA2-F1
#
_cell.length_a   1.000
_cell.length_b   1.000
_cell.length_c   1.000
_cell.angle_alpha   90.00
_cell.angle_beta   90.00
_cell.angle_gamma   90.00
#
_symmetry.space_group_name_H-M   'P 1'
#
loop_
_entity.id
_entity.type
_entity.pdbx_description
1 polymer ?
#
loop_
_entity_poly.entity_id
_entity_poly.type
_entity_poly.pdbx_seq_one_letter_code
_entity_poly.pdbx_strand_id
1 'polypeptide(L)'
;MNVKTVFICFYLMFVYWLSLQISFLDTLFFPALGAFCFLFVSRSFRISEISKITLGATVSSVIGTLFFFVYPSPISLFVNVLLTIWMINRFKWNAPPIVAVSLIPFFSQSSHHWFIPLSVCAVMLGVMLVLLIAERVESKWSVLSSFLVRNKVASDAEKLDIAG
;
A
#
# COMPACT_ATOMS: atom_id res chain seq x y z
N MET A 1 -10.32 -17.86 -0.41
CA MET A 1 -9.89 -16.55 -0.96
C MET A 1 -9.34 -15.74 0.20
N ASN A 2 -8.12 -15.19 0.09
CA ASN A 2 -7.53 -14.44 1.20
C ASN A 2 -8.40 -13.21 1.49
N VAL A 3 -8.80 -13.04 2.75
CA VAL A 3 -9.62 -11.90 3.20
C VAL A 3 -8.96 -10.57 2.79
N LYS A 4 -7.62 -10.51 2.84
CA LYS A 4 -6.79 -9.41 2.34
C LYS A 4 -7.10 -9.00 0.90
N THR A 5 -7.32 -9.96 0.00
CA THR A 5 -7.63 -9.69 -1.41
C THR A 5 -8.99 -9.01 -1.57
N VAL A 6 -10.00 -9.45 -0.83
CA VAL A 6 -11.35 -8.84 -0.85
C VAL A 6 -11.29 -7.38 -0.41
N PHE A 7 -10.62 -7.12 0.71
CA PHE A 7 -10.45 -5.77 1.24
C PHE A 7 -9.70 -4.85 0.26
N ILE A 8 -8.71 -5.38 -0.46
CA ILE A 8 -7.96 -4.61 -1.45
C ILE A 8 -8.77 -4.36 -2.72
N CYS A 9 -9.59 -5.31 -3.17
CA CYS A 9 -10.54 -5.07 -4.26
C CYS A 9 -11.56 -3.97 -3.89
N PHE A 10 -12.09 -3.98 -2.67
CA PHE A 10 -12.96 -2.90 -2.18
C PHE A 10 -12.23 -1.56 -2.12
N TYR A 11 -10.99 -1.55 -1.66
CA TYR A 11 -10.17 -0.33 -1.64
C TYR A 11 -9.93 0.22 -3.05
N LEU A 12 -9.58 -0.63 -4.01
CA LEU A 12 -9.40 -0.22 -5.41
C LEU A 12 -10.70 0.34 -6.00
N MET A 13 -11.84 -0.29 -5.72
CA MET A 13 -13.15 0.23 -6.13
C MET A 13 -13.42 1.61 -5.52
N PHE A 14 -13.12 1.80 -4.23
CA PHE A 14 -13.31 3.08 -3.53
C PHE A 14 -12.40 4.18 -4.08
N VAL A 15 -11.11 3.89 -4.27
CA VAL A 15 -10.15 4.85 -4.83
C VAL A 15 -10.52 5.22 -6.26
N TYR A 16 -10.95 4.24 -7.07
CA TYR A 16 -11.46 4.48 -8.43
C TYR A 16 -12.68 5.41 -8.42
N TRP A 17 -13.65 5.17 -7.54
CA TRP A 17 -14.80 6.06 -7.39
C TRP A 17 -14.39 7.48 -6.99
N LEU A 18 -13.39 7.61 -6.11
CA LEU A 18 -12.86 8.91 -5.68
C LEU A 18 -12.14 9.64 -6.84
N SER A 19 -11.48 8.90 -7.73
CA SER A 19 -10.86 9.44 -8.95
C SER A 19 -11.87 10.00 -9.94
N LEU A 20 -13.05 9.39 -10.05
CA LEU A 20 -14.11 9.92 -10.92
C LEU A 20 -14.57 11.32 -10.50
N GLN A 21 -14.36 11.71 -9.24
CA GLN A 21 -14.69 13.04 -8.74
C GLN A 21 -13.53 14.05 -8.86
N ILE A 22 -12.30 13.58 -9.06
CA ILE A 22 -11.09 14.41 -9.03
C ILE A 22 -10.22 14.08 -10.25
N SER A 23 -10.39 14.82 -11.35
CA SER A 23 -9.65 14.64 -12.63
C SER A 23 -8.12 14.82 -12.54
N PHE A 24 -7.60 15.19 -11.38
CA PHE A 24 -6.16 15.35 -11.14
C PHE A 24 -5.42 14.03 -10.94
N LEU A 25 -6.15 12.93 -10.67
CA LEU A 25 -5.58 11.62 -10.36
C LEU A 25 -5.11 10.83 -11.59
N ASP A 26 -5.22 11.41 -12.78
CA ASP A 26 -5.26 10.62 -14.01
C ASP A 26 -3.88 10.30 -14.60
N THR A 27 -3.85 9.10 -15.18
CA THR A 27 -2.85 8.44 -16.03
C THR A 27 -1.72 7.63 -15.38
N LEU A 28 -0.86 8.18 -14.50
CA LEU A 28 0.25 7.38 -13.92
C LEU A 28 -0.04 6.80 -12.53
N PHE A 29 -0.85 7.49 -11.75
CA PHE A 29 -1.05 7.14 -10.35
C PHE A 29 -1.85 5.85 -10.22
N PHE A 30 -2.88 5.66 -11.04
CA PHE A 30 -3.77 4.49 -10.99
C PHE A 30 -3.10 3.15 -11.30
N PRO A 31 -2.36 3.01 -12.43
CA PRO A 31 -1.65 1.76 -12.72
C PRO A 31 -0.61 1.42 -11.64
N ALA A 32 0.11 2.42 -11.13
CA ALA A 32 1.08 2.23 -10.06
C ALA A 32 0.41 1.80 -8.75
N LEU A 33 -0.71 2.42 -8.39
CA LEU A 33 -1.50 2.11 -7.19
C LEU A 33 -2.07 0.69 -7.23
N GLY A 34 -2.61 0.28 -8.38
CA GLY A 34 -3.03 -1.11 -8.62
C GLY A 34 -1.88 -2.10 -8.44
N ALA A 35 -0.72 -1.80 -9.03
CA ALA A 35 0.48 -2.62 -8.87
C ALA A 35 0.97 -2.68 -7.41
N PHE A 36 0.94 -1.57 -6.67
CA PHE A 36 1.30 -1.55 -5.26
C PHE A 36 0.33 -2.38 -4.41
N CYS A 37 -0.97 -2.19 -4.59
CA CYS A 37 -2.00 -2.99 -3.93
C CYS A 37 -1.75 -4.50 -4.14
N PHE A 38 -1.45 -4.91 -5.37
CA PHE A 38 -1.13 -6.31 -5.66
C PHE A 38 0.19 -6.78 -5.01
N LEU A 39 1.23 -5.93 -5.02
CA LEU A 39 2.51 -6.21 -4.36
C LEU A 39 2.32 -6.41 -2.84
N PHE A 40 1.48 -5.60 -2.21
CA PHE A 40 1.16 -5.74 -0.78
C PHE A 40 0.24 -6.93 -0.45
N VAL A 41 -0.63 -7.37 -1.37
CA VAL A 41 -1.39 -8.64 -1.21
C VAL A 41 -0.47 -9.85 -1.31
N SER A 42 0.42 -9.84 -2.30
CA SER A 42 1.24 -11.01 -2.67
C SER A 42 2.40 -11.26 -1.72
N ARG A 43 2.85 -10.24 -0.98
CA ARG A 43 3.90 -10.36 0.02
C ARG A 43 3.37 -10.08 1.42
N SER A 44 3.73 -10.93 2.39
CA SER A 44 3.50 -10.68 3.80
C SER A 44 4.51 -9.63 4.31
N PHE A 45 4.23 -8.35 4.08
CA PHE A 45 5.01 -7.29 4.71
C PHE A 45 4.62 -7.14 6.16
N ARG A 46 5.61 -6.97 7.03
CA ARG A 46 5.34 -6.51 8.39
C ARG A 46 4.86 -5.06 8.36
N ILE A 47 4.01 -4.69 9.30
CA ILE A 47 3.51 -3.31 9.46
C ILE A 47 4.67 -2.29 9.54
N SER A 48 5.80 -2.68 10.16
CA SER A 48 7.02 -1.86 10.23
C SER A 48 7.76 -1.71 8.91
N GLU A 49 7.56 -2.61 7.96
CA GLU A 49 8.11 -2.52 6.60
C GLU A 49 7.20 -1.64 5.74
N ILE A 50 5.87 -1.79 5.86
CA ILE A 50 4.90 -0.95 5.18
C ILE A 50 5.07 0.52 5.59
N SER A 51 5.24 0.81 6.89
CA SER A 51 5.45 2.18 7.35
C SER A 51 6.74 2.81 6.80
N LYS A 52 7.84 2.05 6.70
CA LYS A 52 9.08 2.51 6.06
C LYS A 52 8.89 2.80 4.57
N ILE A 53 8.09 1.98 3.89
CA ILE A 53 7.77 2.19 2.47
C ILE A 53 6.96 3.46 2.30
N THR A 54 5.92 3.64 3.11
CA THR A 54 5.10 4.85 3.11
C THR A 54 5.94 6.09 3.37
N LEU A 55 6.78 6.09 4.42
CA LEU A 55 7.66 7.22 4.73
C LEU A 55 8.66 7.50 3.60
N GLY A 56 9.31 6.47 3.08
CA GLY A 56 10.27 6.62 1.98
C GLY A 56 9.60 7.12 0.70
N ALA A 57 8.40 6.64 0.40
CA ALA A 57 7.61 7.08 -0.74
C ALA A 57 7.19 8.56 -0.61
N THR A 58 6.70 8.98 0.57
CA THR A 58 6.33 10.38 0.82
C THR A 58 7.54 11.30 0.72
N VAL A 59 8.67 10.96 1.36
CA VAL A 59 9.90 11.78 1.30
C VAL A 59 10.42 11.86 -0.14
N SER A 60 10.46 10.74 -0.85
CA SER A 60 10.93 10.70 -2.24
C SER A 60 9.99 11.46 -3.18
N SER A 61 8.68 11.44 -2.91
CA SER A 61 7.70 12.26 -3.64
C SER A 61 7.96 13.76 -3.44
N VAL A 62 8.22 14.19 -2.20
CA VAL A 62 8.56 15.59 -1.89
C VAL A 62 9.86 16.00 -2.59
N ILE A 63 10.90 15.16 -2.56
CA ILE A 63 12.17 15.43 -3.24
C ILE A 63 11.97 15.53 -4.75
N GLY A 64 11.23 14.58 -5.34
CA GLY A 64 10.92 14.59 -6.77
C GLY A 64 10.15 15.85 -7.19
N THR A 65 9.19 16.28 -6.38
CA THR A 65 8.45 17.53 -6.61
C THR A 65 9.36 18.76 -6.52
N LEU A 66 10.30 18.79 -5.56
CA LEU A 66 11.27 19.88 -5.45
C LEU A 66 12.21 19.94 -6.67
N PHE A 67 12.73 18.80 -7.13
CA PHE A 67 13.56 18.75 -8.34
C PHE A 67 12.79 19.18 -9.59
N PHE A 68 11.52 18.76 -9.71
CA PHE A 68 10.65 19.18 -10.80
C PHE A 68 10.40 20.70 -10.79
N PHE A 69 10.21 21.29 -9.61
CA PHE A 69 10.00 22.73 -9.48
C PHE A 69 11.23 23.56 -9.85
N VAL A 70 12.43 23.08 -9.51
CA VAL A 70 13.69 23.78 -9.83
C VAL A 70 13.95 23.74 -11.34
N TYR A 71 13.82 22.57 -11.96
CA TYR A 71 14.07 22.42 -13.38
C TYR A 71 13.39 21.17 -13.95
N PRO A 72 12.26 21.30 -14.67
CA PRO A 72 11.59 20.16 -15.28
C PRO A 72 12.37 19.68 -16.51
N SER A 73 13.31 18.74 -16.30
CA SER A 73 14.16 18.19 -17.36
C SER A 73 14.47 16.71 -17.17
N PRO A 74 14.89 15.99 -18.24
CA PRO A 74 15.36 14.61 -18.13
C PRO A 74 16.55 14.45 -17.18
N ILE A 75 17.39 15.48 -17.07
CA ILE A 75 18.56 15.50 -16.18
C ILE A 75 18.10 15.52 -14.72
N SER A 76 17.09 16.33 -14.40
CA SER A 76 16.50 16.40 -13.06
C SER A 76 15.82 15.08 -12.68
N LEU A 77 15.17 14.41 -13.64
CA LEU A 77 14.63 13.06 -13.43
C LEU A 77 15.75 12.07 -13.12
N PHE A 78 16.82 12.08 -13.91
CA PHE A 78 17.97 11.18 -13.71
C PHE A 78 18.62 11.37 -12.34
N VAL A 79 18.86 12.62 -11.93
CA VAL A 79 19.40 12.94 -10.61
C VAL A 79 18.44 12.53 -9.50
N ASN A 80 17.14 12.79 -9.65
CA ASN A 80 16.13 12.37 -8.70
C ASN A 80 16.13 10.85 -8.52
N VAL A 81 16.14 10.08 -9.61
CA VAL A 81 16.18 8.61 -9.55
C VAL A 81 17.47 8.10 -8.89
N LEU A 82 18.64 8.67 -9.23
CA LEU A 82 19.91 8.31 -8.58
C LEU A 82 19.86 8.57 -7.08
N LEU A 83 19.34 9.71 -6.66
CA LEU A 83 19.22 10.09 -5.26
C LEU A 83 18.23 9.18 -4.53
N THR A 84 17.08 8.88 -5.14
CA THR A 84 16.09 7.94 -4.60
C THR A 84 16.67 6.54 -4.45
N ILE A 85 17.39 6.01 -5.45
CA ILE A 85 18.05 4.70 -5.38
C ILE A 85 19.13 4.69 -4.29
N TRP A 86 19.91 5.77 -4.19
CA TRP A 86 20.92 5.91 -3.15
C TRP A 86 20.29 5.90 -1.75
N MET A 87 19.19 6.63 -1.54
CA MET A 87 18.43 6.61 -0.29
C MET A 87 17.88 5.22 0.02
N ILE A 88 17.28 4.55 -0.97
CA ILE A 88 16.76 3.19 -0.83
C ILE A 88 17.85 2.22 -0.36
N ASN A 89 19.02 2.26 -1.00
CA ASN A 89 20.15 1.41 -0.65
C ASN A 89 20.71 1.75 0.74
N ARG A 90 20.79 3.04 1.09
CA ARG A 90 21.31 3.49 2.39
C ARG A 90 20.40 3.10 3.55
N PHE A 91 19.09 3.26 3.38
CA PHE A 91 18.11 3.00 4.43
C PHE A 91 17.48 1.60 4.36
N LYS A 92 17.89 0.77 3.40
CA LYS A 92 17.35 -0.58 3.14
C LYS A 92 15.82 -0.57 2.98
N TRP A 93 15.31 0.43 2.27
CA TRP A 93 13.89 0.55 2.00
C TRP A 93 13.46 -0.34 0.83
N ASN A 94 12.16 -0.61 0.72
CA ASN A 94 11.66 -1.43 -0.39
C ASN A 94 11.62 -0.59 -1.68
N ALA A 95 12.46 -0.97 -2.64
CA ALA A 95 12.77 -0.16 -3.80
C ALA A 95 11.58 0.15 -4.74
N PRO A 96 10.71 -0.82 -5.10
CA PRO A 96 9.79 -0.61 -6.22
C PRO A 96 8.75 0.50 -5.99
N PRO A 97 8.05 0.56 -4.84
CA PRO A 97 7.06 1.61 -4.61
C PRO A 97 7.67 3.01 -4.51
N ILE A 98 8.84 3.11 -3.88
CA ILE A 98 9.48 4.41 -3.60
C ILE A 98 10.00 5.06 -4.88
N VAL A 99 10.61 4.27 -5.79
CA VAL A 99 11.06 4.78 -7.09
C VAL A 99 9.86 5.20 -7.93
N ALA A 100 8.83 4.37 -8.04
CA ALA A 100 7.66 4.69 -8.83
C ALA A 100 6.95 5.97 -8.35
N VAL A 101 6.86 6.17 -7.03
CA VAL A 101 6.29 7.38 -6.45
C VAL A 101 7.13 8.63 -6.71
N SER A 102 8.46 8.51 -6.71
CA SER A 102 9.39 9.62 -6.98
C SER A 102 9.30 10.15 -8.42
N LEU A 103 8.81 9.32 -9.34
CA LEU A 103 8.67 9.65 -10.75
C LEU A 103 7.38 10.39 -11.06
N ILE A 104 6.34 10.24 -10.22
CA ILE A 104 5.01 10.83 -10.44
C ILE A 104 5.08 12.34 -10.76
N PRO A 105 5.85 13.18 -10.03
CA PRO A 105 5.90 14.62 -10.31
C PRO A 105 6.37 14.97 -11.72
N PHE A 106 7.26 14.16 -12.31
CA PHE A 106 7.82 14.41 -13.65
C PHE A 106 6.84 14.07 -14.78
N PHE A 107 5.90 13.15 -14.53
CA PHE A 107 4.95 12.70 -15.55
C PHE A 107 3.53 13.22 -15.36
N SER A 108 3.20 13.74 -14.17
CA SER A 108 1.85 14.21 -13.84
C SER A 108 1.47 15.56 -14.48
N GLN A 109 2.44 16.36 -14.93
CA GLN A 109 2.27 17.70 -15.56
C GLN A 109 1.20 18.62 -14.93
N SER A 110 0.84 18.39 -13.67
CA SER A 110 -0.37 18.99 -13.13
C SER A 110 -0.07 20.34 -12.48
N SER A 111 -0.99 21.30 -12.61
CA SER A 111 -0.82 22.70 -12.17
C SER A 111 -0.62 22.87 -10.66
N HIS A 112 -0.92 21.84 -9.85
CA HIS A 112 -0.86 21.87 -8.39
C HIS A 112 0.14 20.85 -7.84
N HIS A 113 1.44 21.16 -7.97
CA HIS A 113 2.55 20.25 -7.63
C HIS A 113 2.56 19.72 -6.19
N TRP A 114 1.98 20.44 -5.22
CA TRP A 114 1.89 20.02 -3.82
C TRP A 114 0.79 18.99 -3.53
N PHE A 115 -0.21 18.85 -4.41
CA PHE A 115 -1.24 17.82 -4.25
C PHE A 115 -0.73 16.42 -4.57
N ILE A 116 0.36 16.30 -5.33
CA ILE A 116 1.00 15.03 -5.69
C ILE A 116 1.52 14.30 -4.43
N PRO A 117 2.42 14.87 -3.62
CA PRO A 117 2.91 14.18 -2.42
C PRO A 117 1.80 13.95 -1.39
N LEU A 118 0.80 14.83 -1.33
CA LEU A 118 -0.35 14.66 -0.43
C LEU A 118 -1.21 13.45 -0.84
N SER A 119 -1.52 13.31 -2.13
CA SER A 119 -2.28 12.18 -2.68
C SER A 119 -1.54 10.86 -2.50
N VAL A 120 -0.24 10.84 -2.80
CA VAL A 120 0.65 9.70 -2.53
C VAL A 120 0.57 9.27 -1.07
N CYS A 121 0.67 10.23 -0.14
CA CYS A 121 0.64 9.97 1.28
C CYS A 121 -0.74 9.41 1.70
N ALA A 122 -1.82 10.04 1.24
CA ALA A 122 -3.19 9.61 1.52
C ALA A 122 -3.46 8.17 1.04
N VAL A 123 -2.97 7.83 -0.16
CA VAL A 123 -3.11 6.48 -0.71
C VAL A 123 -2.27 5.47 0.03
N MET A 124 -0.99 5.76 0.28
CA MET A 124 -0.13 4.83 1.04
C MET A 124 -0.66 4.58 2.45
N LEU A 125 -1.21 5.61 3.11
CA LEU A 125 -1.91 5.47 4.39
C LEU A 125 -3.20 4.65 4.24
N GLY A 126 -3.99 4.88 3.19
CA GLY A 126 -5.20 4.12 2.90
C GLY A 126 -4.91 2.63 2.73
N VAL A 127 -3.91 2.28 1.92
CA VAL A 127 -3.46 0.90 1.73
C VAL A 127 -2.99 0.28 3.06
N MET A 128 -2.22 1.02 3.85
CA MET A 128 -1.77 0.57 5.17
C MET A 128 -2.94 0.29 6.12
N LEU A 129 -3.94 1.18 6.16
CA LEU A 129 -5.15 1.00 6.98
C LEU A 129 -5.95 -0.22 6.55
N VAL A 130 -6.14 -0.41 5.24
CA VAL A 130 -6.88 -1.57 4.70
C VAL A 130 -6.17 -2.87 5.05
N LEU A 131 -4.85 -2.93 4.94
CA LEU A 131 -4.06 -4.10 5.34
C LEU A 131 -4.15 -4.37 6.84
N LEU A 132 -4.11 -3.32 7.68
CA LEU A 132 -4.28 -3.44 9.13
C LEU A 132 -5.67 -3.98 9.50
N ILE A 133 -6.72 -3.49 8.85
CA ILE A 133 -8.08 -3.96 9.06
C ILE A 133 -8.18 -5.43 8.63
N ALA A 134 -7.65 -5.78 7.47
CA ALA A 134 -7.66 -7.15 6.98
C ALA A 134 -6.94 -8.11 7.95
N GLU A 135 -5.77 -7.73 8.50
CA GLU A 135 -5.07 -8.53 9.50
C GLU A 135 -5.82 -8.65 10.83
N ARG A 136 -6.44 -7.56 11.30
CA ARG A 136 -7.27 -7.59 12.52
C ARG A 136 -8.48 -8.49 12.35
N VAL A 137 -9.12 -8.45 11.19
CA VAL A 137 -10.27 -9.30 10.86
C VAL A 137 -9.82 -10.76 10.78
N GLU A 138 -8.72 -11.05 10.10
CA GLU A 138 -8.17 -12.39 9.96
C GLU A 138 -7.74 -12.97 11.32
N SER A 139 -7.08 -12.18 12.17
CA SER A 139 -6.71 -12.57 13.52
C SER A 139 -7.94 -12.90 14.37
N LYS A 140 -8.97 -12.05 14.38
CA LYS A 140 -10.24 -12.33 15.09
C LYS A 140 -10.96 -13.57 14.55
N TRP A 141 -10.96 -13.76 13.24
CA TRP A 141 -11.59 -14.92 12.61
C TRP A 141 -10.82 -16.22 12.89
N SER A 142 -9.49 -16.18 12.95
CA SER A 142 -8.65 -17.33 13.32
C SER A 142 -8.82 -17.72 14.79
N VAL A 143 -8.96 -16.75 15.69
CA VAL A 143 -9.24 -17.02 17.11
C VAL A 143 -10.63 -17.63 17.24
N LEU A 144 -11.65 -17.08 16.57
CA LEU A 144 -13.00 -17.61 16.59
C LEU A 144 -13.08 -19.02 15.97
N SER A 145 -12.39 -19.27 14.86
CA SER A 145 -12.37 -20.60 14.23
C SER A 145 -11.64 -21.62 15.10
N SER A 146 -10.53 -21.23 15.75
CA SER A 146 -9.83 -22.11 16.71
C SER A 146 -10.68 -22.45 17.93
N PHE A 147 -11.47 -21.49 18.43
CA PHE A 147 -12.44 -21.72 19.50
C PHE A 147 -13.59 -22.62 19.08
N LEU A 148 -14.14 -22.43 17.88
CA LEU A 148 -15.21 -23.28 17.34
C LEU A 148 -14.74 -24.71 17.07
N VAL A 149 -13.53 -24.88 16.53
CA VAL A 149 -12.93 -26.21 16.33
C VAL A 149 -12.69 -26.90 17.68
N ARG A 150 -12.14 -26.17 18.66
CA ARG A 150 -11.93 -26.71 20.02
C ARG A 150 -13.24 -27.12 20.70
N ASN A 151 -14.29 -26.31 20.57
CA ASN A 151 -15.62 -26.66 21.10
C ASN A 151 -16.25 -27.84 20.37
N LYS A 152 -16.05 -27.95 19.06
CA LYS A 152 -16.56 -29.09 18.29
C LYS A 152 -15.86 -30.39 18.68
N VAL A 153 -14.53 -30.36 18.84
CA VAL A 153 -13.73 -31.52 19.30
C VAL A 153 -14.11 -31.93 20.72
N ALA A 154 -14.35 -30.96 21.62
CA ALA A 154 -14.80 -31.26 22.98
C ALA A 154 -16.22 -31.87 23.01
N SER A 155 -17.13 -31.36 22.19
CA SER A 155 -18.49 -31.90 22.08
C SER A 155 -18.55 -33.29 21.46
N ASP A 156 -17.68 -33.60 20.49
CA ASP A 156 -17.61 -34.93 19.87
C ASP A 156 -16.97 -35.96 20.82
N ALA A 157 -16.02 -35.55 21.67
CA ALA A 157 -15.42 -36.41 22.70
C ALA A 157 -16.43 -36.79 23.80
N GLU A 158 -17.27 -35.84 24.25
CA GLU A 158 -18.30 -36.10 25.26
C GLU A 158 -19.39 -37.06 24.76
N LYS A 159 -19.72 -37.03 23.46
CA LYS A 159 -20.70 -37.95 22.86
C LYS A 159 -20.19 -39.40 22.73
N LEU A 160 -18.88 -39.59 22.60
CA LEU A 160 -18.27 -40.92 22.53
C LEU A 160 -18.19 -41.60 23.90
N ASP A 161 -18.03 -40.82 24.98
CA ASP A 161 -17.94 -41.31 26.37
C ASP A 161 -19.30 -41.73 26.94
N ILE A 162 -20.41 -41.15 26.44
CA ILE A 162 -21.78 -41.50 26.85
C ILE A 162 -22.32 -42.73 26.09
N ALA A 163 -21.66 -43.14 25.00
CA ALA A 163 -22.09 -44.24 24.13
C ALA A 163 -21.31 -45.55 24.36
N GLY A 164 -20.32 -45.58 25.26
CA GLY A 164 -19.56 -46.76 25.67
C GLY A 164 -20.01 -47.29 27.02
#